data_AF-A0A972R3R0-F1
#
_entry.id   AF-A0A972R3R0-F1
#
_cell.length_a   1.000
_cell.length_b   1.000
_cell.length_c   1.000
_cell.angle_alpha   90.00
_cell.angle_beta   90.00
_cell.angle_gamma   90.00
#
_symmetry.space_group_name_H-M   'P 1'
#
loop_
_entity.id
_entity.type
_entity.pdbx_description
1 polymer ?
#
loop_
_entity_poly.entity_id
_entity_poly.type
_entity_poly.pdbx_seq_one_letter_code
_entity_poly.pdbx_strand_id
1 'polypeptide(L)'
;MQLHPEADITLTGSIGYTAPEQNYPGLAALRAEEVREYLVKTCRIDPRRIAVTTAPVIIDTTSFDRPDLEQEARRVVISSNEFEILKPITIQEIKRTINPPAVKFIPEVHSQAGVAEWTLVAGQGTNALVARQGRGKVPLDFLWKMDRTQLPKTEQPLRASLTVTDNADQTRQASASIPVRQLTLKKKVEQRIGNMRIDQYRLLLFDFDRAELSPLNQKILEMVRASITPFSRVIVKGYTDRVGNWEYNKNLSRERAENVWRALFGMEPSENDDIKGFGQTELYDNDRPEGRFFCRTVFIVVQTPVQ
;
A
#
# COMPACT_ATOMS: atom_id res chain seq x y z
N MET A 1 -9.39 -20.31 9.81
CA MET A 1 -10.03 -21.31 10.69
C MET A 1 -10.40 -22.60 9.96
N GLN A 2 -11.04 -22.57 8.78
CA GLN A 2 -11.26 -23.81 8.01
C GLN A 2 -9.95 -24.52 7.62
N LEU A 3 -8.94 -23.74 7.22
CA LEU A 3 -7.59 -24.24 6.91
C LEU A 3 -6.69 -24.45 8.14
N HIS A 4 -7.19 -24.14 9.34
CA HIS A 4 -6.44 -24.14 10.60
C HIS A 4 -7.27 -24.87 11.66
N PRO A 5 -7.31 -26.20 11.68
CA PRO A 5 -8.27 -26.97 12.49
C PRO A 5 -8.10 -26.81 14.01
N GLU A 6 -6.91 -26.48 14.49
CA GLU A 6 -6.59 -26.31 15.92
C GLU A 6 -6.87 -24.88 16.45
N ALA A 7 -7.25 -23.97 15.56
CA ALA A 7 -7.47 -22.58 15.93
C ALA A 7 -8.80 -22.39 16.67
N ASP A 8 -8.76 -21.88 17.89
CA ASP A 8 -9.92 -21.38 18.60
C ASP A 8 -9.90 -19.85 18.61
N ILE A 9 -11.09 -19.26 18.59
CA ILE A 9 -11.25 -17.82 18.74
C ILE A 9 -12.11 -17.48 19.95
N THR A 10 -11.83 -16.33 20.54
CA THR A 10 -12.67 -15.74 21.57
C THR A 10 -13.22 -14.42 21.06
N LEU A 11 -14.53 -14.26 21.13
CA LEU A 11 -15.24 -13.03 20.83
C LEU A 11 -15.53 -12.32 22.15
N THR A 12 -14.93 -11.14 22.34
CA THR A 12 -15.12 -10.31 23.52
C THR A 12 -16.00 -9.13 23.18
N GLY A 13 -17.25 -9.17 23.64
CA GLY A 13 -18.21 -8.09 23.43
C GLY A 13 -18.06 -6.97 24.47
N SER A 14 -18.37 -5.75 24.06
CA SER A 14 -18.28 -4.55 24.90
C SER A 14 -19.43 -3.58 24.66
N ILE A 15 -19.63 -2.68 25.63
CA ILE A 15 -20.66 -1.65 25.61
C ILE A 15 -20.07 -0.25 25.70
N GLY A 16 -20.81 0.72 25.17
CA GLY A 16 -20.51 2.13 25.33
C GLY A 16 -20.84 2.63 26.73
N TYR A 17 -20.55 3.91 26.99
CA TYR A 17 -20.64 4.51 28.33
C TYR A 17 -21.98 5.18 28.64
N THR A 18 -22.93 5.20 27.70
CA THR A 18 -24.24 5.83 27.93
C THR A 18 -25.09 5.08 28.95
N ALA A 19 -25.85 5.85 29.74
CA ALA A 19 -26.72 5.30 30.79
C ALA A 19 -27.70 4.21 30.28
N PRO A 20 -28.35 4.33 29.11
CA PRO A 20 -29.19 3.25 28.59
C PRO A 20 -28.43 1.94 28.30
N GLU A 21 -27.19 2.00 27.78
CA GLU A 21 -26.39 0.79 27.53
C GLU A 21 -25.87 0.19 28.84
N GLN A 22 -25.43 1.02 29.78
CA GLN A 22 -24.97 0.57 31.09
C GLN A 22 -26.08 -0.11 31.91
N ASN A 23 -27.34 0.29 31.68
CA ASN A 23 -28.52 -0.30 32.31
C ASN A 23 -29.11 -1.49 31.52
N TYR A 24 -28.41 -2.02 30.51
CA TYR A 24 -28.83 -3.21 29.76
C TYR A 24 -27.92 -4.40 30.10
N PRO A 25 -28.28 -5.22 31.10
CA PRO A 25 -27.56 -6.45 31.41
C PRO A 25 -27.51 -7.38 30.18
N GLY A 26 -26.31 -7.87 29.85
CA GLY A 26 -26.12 -8.83 28.76
C GLY A 26 -25.97 -8.25 27.36
N LEU A 27 -26.06 -6.93 27.15
CA LEU A 27 -25.90 -6.32 25.82
C LEU A 27 -24.54 -6.64 25.18
N ALA A 28 -23.47 -6.60 25.99
CA ALA A 28 -22.13 -6.98 25.55
C ALA A 28 -22.09 -8.42 25.02
N ALA A 29 -22.73 -9.36 25.73
CA ALA A 29 -22.78 -10.77 25.33
C ALA A 29 -23.59 -10.95 24.04
N LEU A 30 -24.74 -10.27 23.93
CA LEU A 30 -25.57 -10.30 22.71
C LEU A 30 -24.80 -9.80 21.48
N ARG A 31 -24.01 -8.74 21.60
CA ARG A 31 -23.16 -8.24 20.50
C ARG A 31 -22.15 -9.30 20.04
N ALA A 32 -21.47 -9.95 20.97
CA ALA A 32 -20.51 -11.01 20.64
C ALA A 32 -21.19 -12.25 20.06
N GLU A 33 -22.40 -12.57 20.53
CA GLU A 33 -23.22 -13.67 20.06
C GLU A 33 -23.67 -13.47 18.60
N GLU A 34 -24.11 -12.26 18.22
CA GLU A 34 -24.44 -11.93 16.83
C GLU A 34 -23.24 -12.14 15.88
N VAL A 35 -22.04 -11.78 16.32
CA VAL A 35 -20.81 -12.05 15.54
C VAL A 35 -20.51 -13.55 15.48
N ARG A 36 -20.73 -14.30 16.58
CA ARG A 36 -20.58 -15.77 16.58
C ARG A 36 -21.50 -16.40 15.55
N GLU A 37 -22.78 -16.06 15.58
CA GLU A 37 -23.79 -16.59 14.66
C GLU A 37 -23.44 -16.30 13.20
N TYR A 38 -22.96 -15.09 12.91
CA TYR A 38 -22.46 -14.76 11.57
C TYR A 38 -21.29 -15.65 11.15
N LEU A 39 -20.29 -15.87 12.00
CA LEU A 39 -19.13 -16.71 11.68
C LEU A 39 -19.51 -18.19 11.52
N VAL A 40 -20.43 -18.70 12.33
CA VAL A 40 -20.95 -20.06 12.20
C VAL A 40 -21.72 -20.21 10.88
N LYS A 41 -22.67 -19.31 10.60
CA LYS A 41 -23.55 -19.42 9.44
C LYS A 41 -22.83 -19.15 8.12
N THR A 42 -22.06 -18.06 8.05
CA THR A 42 -21.44 -17.58 6.81
C THR A 42 -20.09 -18.23 6.57
N CYS A 43 -19.25 -18.29 7.61
CA CYS A 43 -17.90 -18.85 7.51
C CYS A 43 -17.84 -20.35 7.82
N ARG A 44 -18.96 -20.97 8.21
CA ARG A 44 -19.08 -22.42 8.50
C ARG A 44 -18.06 -22.90 9.51
N ILE A 45 -17.87 -22.13 10.57
CA ILE A 45 -16.97 -22.49 11.68
C ILE A 45 -17.75 -23.27 12.73
N ASP A 46 -17.15 -24.34 13.27
CA ASP A 46 -17.75 -25.10 14.38
C ASP A 46 -17.95 -24.19 15.60
N PRO A 47 -19.20 -24.03 16.10
CA PRO A 47 -19.49 -23.18 17.26
C PRO A 47 -18.64 -23.50 18.49
N ARG A 48 -18.22 -24.76 18.67
CA ARG A 48 -17.39 -25.19 19.81
C ARG A 48 -16.01 -24.55 19.83
N ARG A 49 -15.56 -23.99 18.70
CA ARG A 49 -14.28 -23.30 18.52
C ARG A 49 -14.37 -21.79 18.68
N ILE A 50 -15.54 -21.28 19.08
CA ILE A 50 -15.81 -19.86 19.27
C ILE A 50 -16.32 -19.63 20.69
N ALA A 51 -15.43 -19.19 21.57
CA ALA A 51 -15.81 -18.75 22.91
C ALA A 51 -16.39 -17.33 22.87
N VAL A 52 -17.38 -17.06 23.71
CA VAL A 52 -17.95 -15.71 23.89
C VAL A 52 -17.67 -15.23 25.30
N THR A 53 -17.13 -14.03 25.42
CA THR A 53 -16.86 -13.35 26.69
C THR A 53 -17.25 -11.88 26.60
N THR A 54 -17.23 -11.19 27.73
CA THR A 54 -17.51 -9.76 27.79
C THR A 54 -16.45 -9.06 28.61
N ALA A 55 -16.01 -7.88 28.15
CA ALA A 55 -15.11 -7.03 28.91
C ALA A 55 -15.46 -5.56 28.69
N PRO A 56 -15.33 -4.70 29.72
CA PRO A 56 -15.43 -3.28 29.51
C PRO A 56 -14.26 -2.80 28.65
N VAL A 57 -14.53 -1.85 27.76
CA VAL A 57 -13.48 -1.09 27.10
C VAL A 57 -13.09 0.04 28.05
N ILE A 58 -11.81 0.18 28.35
CA ILE A 58 -11.29 1.28 29.18
C ILE A 58 -10.66 2.29 28.22
N ILE A 59 -11.36 3.39 27.97
CA ILE A 59 -10.85 4.54 27.23
C ILE A 59 -10.74 5.70 28.22
N ASP A 60 -9.61 6.39 28.22
CA ASP A 60 -9.51 7.65 28.95
C ASP A 60 -10.39 8.70 28.28
N THR A 61 -11.54 8.95 28.90
CA THR A 61 -12.53 9.96 28.46
C THR A 61 -12.28 11.32 29.10
N THR A 62 -11.38 11.41 30.09
CA THR A 62 -11.13 12.65 30.83
C THR A 62 -10.33 13.66 30.00
N SER A 63 -9.47 13.15 29.13
CA SER A 63 -8.67 13.95 28.21
C SER A 63 -9.46 14.40 26.98
N PHE A 64 -10.54 13.69 26.62
CA PHE A 64 -11.36 13.96 25.43
C PHE A 64 -12.82 13.52 25.65
N ASP A 65 -13.73 14.47 25.88
CA ASP A 65 -15.17 14.20 25.89
C ASP A 65 -15.70 14.19 24.44
N ARG A 66 -15.77 13.00 23.83
CA ARG A 66 -16.14 12.82 22.42
C ARG A 66 -17.09 11.63 22.24
N PRO A 67 -18.27 11.84 21.63
CA PRO A 67 -19.17 10.75 21.19
C PRO A 67 -18.50 9.69 20.32
N ASP A 68 -17.44 10.07 19.60
CA ASP A 68 -16.62 9.17 18.77
C ASP A 68 -16.00 8.01 19.58
N LEU A 69 -15.53 8.28 20.81
CA LEU A 69 -14.94 7.27 21.69
C LEU A 69 -15.99 6.31 22.23
N GLU A 70 -17.20 6.82 22.47
CA GLU A 70 -18.30 5.99 22.91
C GLU A 70 -18.73 5.00 21.81
N GLN A 71 -18.82 5.47 20.56
CA GLN A 71 -19.13 4.59 19.42
C GLN A 71 -18.09 3.47 19.28
N GLU A 72 -16.82 3.77 19.52
CA GLU A 72 -15.73 2.78 19.42
C GLU A 72 -15.73 1.77 20.56
N ALA A 73 -16.22 2.14 21.74
CA ALA A 73 -16.41 1.21 22.85
C ALA A 73 -17.49 0.15 22.55
N ARG A 74 -18.36 0.38 21.56
CA ARG A 74 -19.39 -0.58 21.12
C ARG A 74 -18.81 -1.56 20.11
N ARG A 75 -17.90 -2.45 20.54
CA ARG A 75 -17.19 -3.38 19.65
C ARG A 75 -17.21 -4.82 20.11
N VAL A 76 -16.92 -5.71 19.17
CA VAL A 76 -16.54 -7.11 19.43
C VAL A 76 -15.10 -7.29 19.02
N VAL A 77 -14.25 -7.67 19.96
CA VAL A 77 -12.84 -7.97 19.70
C VAL A 77 -12.69 -9.46 19.48
N ILE A 78 -11.97 -9.83 18.41
CA ILE A 78 -11.65 -11.23 18.11
C ILE A 78 -10.21 -11.48 18.56
N SER A 79 -10.02 -12.47 19.43
CA SER A 79 -8.70 -13.03 19.74
C SER A 79 -8.62 -14.49 19.30
N SER A 80 -7.42 -15.02 19.13
CA SER A 80 -7.20 -16.42 18.75
C SER A 80 -5.99 -17.00 19.47
N ASN A 81 -6.00 -18.31 19.71
CA ASN A 81 -4.83 -19.06 20.14
C ASN A 81 -3.79 -19.21 19.01
N GLU A 82 -4.19 -19.09 17.75
CA GLU A 82 -3.32 -19.18 16.57
C GLU A 82 -3.09 -17.81 15.91
N PHE A 83 -1.83 -17.43 15.75
CA PHE A 83 -1.46 -16.16 15.11
C PHE A 83 -1.91 -16.08 13.64
N GLU A 84 -1.88 -17.20 12.91
CA GLU A 84 -2.24 -17.23 11.48
C GLU A 84 -3.70 -16.80 11.22
N ILE A 85 -4.59 -16.89 12.21
CA ILE A 85 -5.98 -16.39 12.09
C ILE A 85 -6.03 -14.87 12.04
N LEU A 86 -5.18 -14.19 12.80
CA LEU A 86 -5.15 -12.73 12.94
C LEU A 86 -3.97 -12.09 12.20
N LYS A 87 -3.24 -12.90 11.42
CA LYS A 87 -2.06 -12.45 10.68
C LYS A 87 -2.46 -11.39 9.67
N PRO A 88 -1.75 -10.24 9.62
CA PRO A 88 -2.03 -9.22 8.64
C PRO A 88 -1.83 -9.72 7.20
N ILE A 89 -2.65 -9.20 6.30
CA ILE A 89 -2.47 -9.40 4.86
C ILE A 89 -1.25 -8.61 4.41
N THR A 90 -0.29 -9.29 3.77
CA THR A 90 0.89 -8.66 3.16
C THR A 90 0.63 -8.36 1.69
N ILE A 91 0.81 -7.11 1.27
CA ILE A 91 0.70 -6.69 -0.12
C ILE A 91 2.11 -6.37 -0.63
N GLN A 92 2.54 -7.03 -1.71
CA GLN A 92 3.83 -6.79 -2.36
C GLN A 92 3.62 -6.15 -3.74
N GLU A 93 4.21 -4.97 -3.98
CA GLU A 93 4.18 -4.29 -5.29
C GLU A 93 5.60 -4.11 -5.84
N ILE A 94 5.81 -4.42 -7.12
CA ILE A 94 7.06 -4.11 -7.84
C ILE A 94 6.85 -2.82 -8.64
N LYS A 95 7.43 -1.71 -8.16
CA LYS A 95 7.38 -0.43 -8.86
C LYS A 95 8.50 -0.33 -9.90
N ARG A 96 8.14 -0.39 -11.19
CA ARG A 96 9.07 -0.13 -12.31
C ARG A 96 9.00 1.35 -12.70
N THR A 97 10.17 1.97 -12.85
CA THR A 97 10.31 3.36 -13.32
C THR A 97 11.19 3.42 -14.56
N ILE A 98 10.99 4.43 -15.40
CA ILE A 98 11.76 4.68 -16.62
C ILE A 98 12.32 6.10 -16.60
N ASN A 99 13.58 6.23 -17.02
CA ASN A 99 14.26 7.51 -17.18
C ASN A 99 15.04 7.47 -18.50
N PRO A 100 14.78 8.37 -19.46
CA PRO A 100 13.77 9.44 -19.44
C PRO A 100 12.32 8.93 -19.56
N PRO A 101 11.31 9.67 -19.04
CA PRO A 101 9.90 9.24 -19.04
C PRO A 101 9.18 9.38 -20.39
N ALA A 102 9.86 9.95 -21.39
CA ALA A 102 9.32 10.12 -22.73
C ALA A 102 10.43 10.01 -23.77
N VAL A 103 10.05 9.56 -24.96
CA VAL A 103 10.90 9.54 -26.16
C VAL A 103 10.25 10.40 -27.22
N LYS A 104 11.04 11.27 -27.87
CA LYS A 104 10.61 12.07 -29.00
C LYS A 104 11.26 11.54 -30.27
N PHE A 105 10.46 11.22 -31.28
CA PHE A 105 10.94 10.90 -32.63
C PHE A 105 10.74 12.11 -33.54
N ILE A 106 11.77 12.47 -34.31
CA ILE A 106 11.76 13.61 -35.22
C ILE A 106 11.98 13.04 -36.64
N PRO A 107 10.91 12.85 -37.43
CA PRO A 107 11.03 12.32 -38.78
C PRO A 107 11.42 13.41 -39.79
N GLU A 108 12.25 13.04 -40.76
CA GLU A 108 12.54 13.85 -41.95
C GLU A 108 11.97 13.12 -43.17
N VAL A 109 10.95 13.70 -43.81
CA VAL A 109 10.24 13.08 -44.93
C VAL A 109 10.25 14.02 -46.13
N HIS A 110 10.86 13.57 -47.22
CA HIS A 110 10.91 14.27 -48.49
C HIS A 110 10.16 13.45 -49.54
N SER A 111 9.06 14.00 -50.07
CA SER A 111 8.30 13.41 -51.18
C SER A 111 7.84 14.51 -52.13
N GLN A 112 8.07 14.31 -53.43
CA GLN A 112 7.61 15.22 -54.48
C GLN A 112 6.12 15.00 -54.79
N ALA A 113 5.63 13.77 -54.67
CA ALA A 113 4.22 13.41 -54.91
C ALA A 113 3.30 13.76 -53.72
N GLY A 114 3.87 14.12 -52.58
CA GLY A 114 3.14 14.28 -51.33
C GLY A 114 2.83 12.94 -50.67
N VAL A 115 2.69 12.94 -49.33
CA VAL A 115 2.47 11.72 -48.54
C VAL A 115 1.00 11.33 -48.58
N ALA A 116 0.69 10.08 -48.94
CA ALA A 116 -0.66 9.53 -48.89
C ALA A 116 -0.98 9.05 -47.47
N GLU A 117 -0.13 8.17 -46.94
CA GLU A 117 -0.28 7.60 -45.61
C GLU A 117 1.06 7.30 -44.94
N TRP A 118 1.04 7.22 -43.62
CA TRP A 118 2.21 6.93 -42.82
C TRP A 118 1.82 6.11 -41.59
N THR A 119 2.73 5.24 -41.15
CA THR A 119 2.60 4.42 -39.96
C THR A 119 3.92 4.42 -39.19
N LEU A 120 3.87 4.86 -37.93
CA LEU A 120 4.97 4.78 -36.97
C LEU A 120 4.67 3.68 -35.96
N VAL A 121 5.57 2.71 -35.84
CA VAL A 121 5.53 1.67 -34.81
C VAL A 121 6.81 1.74 -33.99
N ALA A 122 6.70 1.76 -32.66
CA ALA A 122 7.87 1.62 -31.78
C ALA A 122 7.66 0.54 -30.72
N GLY A 123 8.70 -0.22 -30.42
CA GLY A 123 8.62 -1.40 -29.56
C GLY A 123 9.95 -2.08 -29.29
N GLN A 124 9.90 -3.26 -28.66
CA GLN A 124 11.05 -4.12 -28.40
C GLN A 124 10.84 -5.50 -29.00
N GLY A 125 11.76 -5.94 -29.87
CA GLY A 125 11.63 -7.21 -30.57
C GLY A 125 10.34 -7.25 -31.40
N THR A 126 9.49 -8.25 -31.15
CA THR A 126 8.18 -8.41 -31.79
C THR A 126 7.05 -7.65 -31.08
N ASN A 127 7.32 -7.08 -29.90
CA ASN A 127 6.29 -6.41 -29.09
C ASN A 127 6.20 -4.92 -29.43
N ALA A 128 5.13 -4.53 -30.13
CA ALA A 128 4.81 -3.13 -30.39
C ALA A 128 4.26 -2.46 -29.12
N LEU A 129 4.93 -1.41 -28.65
CA LEU A 129 4.54 -0.66 -27.45
C LEU A 129 3.70 0.58 -27.79
N VAL A 130 3.91 1.15 -28.98
CA VAL A 130 3.11 2.25 -29.51
C VAL A 130 3.01 2.12 -31.02
N ALA A 131 1.82 2.44 -31.54
CA ALA A 131 1.55 2.56 -32.96
C ALA A 131 0.77 3.86 -33.22
N ARG A 132 1.17 4.59 -34.25
CA ARG A 132 0.50 5.80 -34.75
C ARG A 132 0.40 5.69 -36.25
N GLN A 133 -0.71 6.15 -36.82
CA GLN A 133 -0.90 6.18 -38.26
C GLN A 133 -1.67 7.43 -38.65
N GLY A 134 -1.53 7.85 -39.90
CA GLY A 134 -2.25 9.00 -40.43
C GLY A 134 -2.12 9.11 -41.95
N ARG A 135 -2.82 10.08 -42.51
CA ARG A 135 -2.79 10.43 -43.93
C ARG A 135 -2.24 11.82 -44.14
N GLY A 136 -1.66 12.09 -45.31
CA GLY A 136 -1.13 13.40 -45.62
C GLY A 136 0.17 13.73 -44.88
N LYS A 137 0.35 15.01 -44.56
CA LYS A 137 1.56 15.56 -43.94
C LYS A 137 1.94 14.81 -42.65
N VAL A 138 3.19 14.33 -42.59
CA VAL A 138 3.76 13.67 -41.41
C VAL A 138 4.03 14.73 -40.32
N PRO A 139 3.65 14.49 -39.05
CA PRO A 139 4.00 15.35 -37.93
C PRO A 139 5.51 15.60 -37.80
N LEU A 140 5.89 16.82 -37.37
CA LEU A 140 7.29 17.19 -37.16
C LEU A 140 7.94 16.47 -35.99
N ASP A 141 7.14 16.05 -35.02
CA ASP A 141 7.59 15.17 -33.95
C ASP A 141 6.49 14.21 -33.49
N PHE A 142 6.94 13.11 -32.89
CA PHE A 142 6.11 12.17 -32.18
C PHE A 142 6.62 12.04 -30.76
N LEU A 143 5.93 12.69 -29.82
CA LEU A 143 6.22 12.55 -28.40
C LEU A 143 5.49 11.34 -27.83
N TRP A 144 6.25 10.30 -27.49
CA TRP A 144 5.75 9.15 -26.75
C TRP A 144 6.05 9.33 -25.26
N LYS A 145 5.02 9.68 -24.48
CA LYS A 145 5.06 9.62 -23.01
C LYS A 145 4.79 8.19 -22.58
N MET A 146 5.74 7.55 -21.90
CA MET A 146 5.61 6.15 -21.49
C MET A 146 4.87 6.05 -20.16
N ASP A 147 3.78 5.29 -20.14
CA ASP A 147 3.09 4.91 -18.89
C ASP A 147 3.51 3.51 -18.41
N ARG A 148 2.96 3.05 -17.29
CA ARG A 148 3.28 1.72 -16.70
C ARG A 148 2.99 0.55 -17.65
N THR A 149 2.07 0.70 -18.61
CA THR A 149 1.67 -0.36 -19.54
C THR A 149 2.58 -0.45 -20.76
N GLN A 150 3.21 0.67 -21.13
CA GLN A 150 4.05 0.83 -22.31
C GLN A 150 5.55 0.80 -21.99
N LEU A 151 5.94 0.34 -20.80
CA LEU A 151 7.35 0.26 -20.41
C LEU A 151 8.09 -0.85 -21.17
N PRO A 152 9.29 -0.57 -21.70
CA PRO A 152 10.26 -1.59 -22.11
C PRO A 152 10.47 -2.63 -21.00
N LYS A 153 10.39 -3.92 -21.35
CA LYS A 153 10.50 -5.04 -20.40
C LYS A 153 11.83 -5.80 -20.51
N THR A 154 12.61 -5.56 -21.56
CA THR A 154 13.85 -6.28 -21.88
C THR A 154 15.03 -5.31 -22.11
N GLU A 155 16.26 -5.83 -22.22
CA GLU A 155 17.45 -5.07 -22.67
C GLU A 155 17.52 -4.88 -24.20
N GLN A 156 16.57 -5.43 -24.96
CA GLN A 156 16.57 -5.22 -26.40
C GLN A 156 16.41 -3.72 -26.71
N PRO A 157 17.13 -3.19 -27.71
CA PRO A 157 16.98 -1.79 -28.07
C PRO A 157 15.53 -1.50 -28.46
N LEU A 158 15.06 -0.33 -28.05
CA LEU A 158 13.79 0.19 -28.49
C LEU A 158 13.93 0.59 -29.95
N ARG A 159 13.22 -0.10 -30.84
CA ARG A 159 13.23 0.19 -32.27
C ARG A 159 11.95 0.93 -32.63
N ALA A 160 12.10 2.03 -33.35
CA ALA A 160 11.01 2.74 -34.00
C ALA A 160 11.17 2.60 -35.51
N SER A 161 10.07 2.36 -36.19
CA SER A 161 10.02 2.25 -37.64
C SER A 161 8.89 3.13 -38.17
N LEU A 162 9.22 4.03 -39.09
CA LEU A 162 8.29 4.87 -39.81
C LEU A 162 8.20 4.37 -41.25
N THR A 163 7.04 3.87 -41.63
CA THR A 163 6.69 3.53 -43.01
C THR A 163 5.85 4.66 -43.59
N VAL A 164 6.23 5.16 -44.77
CA VAL A 164 5.52 6.23 -45.48
C VAL A 164 5.23 5.75 -46.89
N THR A 165 3.99 5.92 -47.34
CA THR A 165 3.55 5.69 -48.71
C THR A 165 3.14 7.04 -49.30
N ASP A 166 3.68 7.39 -50.46
CA ASP A 166 3.33 8.63 -51.16
C ASP A 166 2.13 8.45 -52.10
N ASN A 167 1.67 9.54 -52.72
CA ASN A 167 0.55 9.51 -53.66
C ASN A 167 0.88 8.86 -55.02
N ALA A 168 2.12 8.43 -55.24
CA ALA A 168 2.56 7.69 -56.41
C ALA A 168 2.76 6.19 -56.09
N ASP A 169 2.16 5.72 -54.97
CA ASP A 169 2.25 4.35 -54.44
C ASP A 169 3.69 3.89 -54.14
N GLN A 170 4.61 4.82 -53.91
CA GLN A 170 5.97 4.50 -53.48
C GLN A 170 6.04 4.43 -51.96
N THR A 171 6.47 3.28 -51.45
CA THR A 171 6.70 3.08 -50.01
C THR A 171 8.17 3.20 -49.66
N ARG A 172 8.46 3.90 -48.55
CA ARG A 172 9.77 3.96 -47.90
C ARG A 172 9.63 3.71 -46.42
N GLN A 173 10.65 3.08 -45.85
CA GLN A 173 10.72 2.83 -44.42
C GLN A 173 12.05 3.34 -43.86
N ALA A 174 11.97 4.07 -42.74
CA ALA A 174 13.12 4.49 -41.95
C ALA A 174 12.99 3.93 -40.55
N SER A 175 14.12 3.56 -39.93
CA SER A 175 14.12 3.02 -38.57
C SER A 175 15.19 3.70 -37.70
N ALA A 176 14.85 3.91 -36.44
CA ALA A 176 15.74 4.42 -35.41
C ALA A 176 15.78 3.43 -34.24
N SER A 177 16.90 3.39 -33.53
CA SER A 177 17.11 2.48 -32.40
C SER A 177 17.68 3.25 -31.22
N ILE A 178 17.03 3.13 -30.07
CA ILE A 178 17.49 3.68 -28.80
C ILE A 178 17.95 2.51 -27.94
N PRO A 179 19.23 2.48 -27.48
CA PRO A 179 19.67 1.42 -26.59
C PRO A 179 18.89 1.50 -25.28
N VAL A 180 18.22 0.41 -24.92
CA VAL A 180 17.54 0.29 -23.62
C VAL A 180 18.50 -0.39 -22.68
N ARG A 181 19.02 0.36 -21.73
CA ARG A 181 19.77 -0.22 -20.62
C ARG A 181 18.78 -0.62 -19.55
N GLN A 182 18.50 -1.93 -19.45
CA GLN A 182 17.84 -2.42 -18.26
C GLN A 182 18.89 -2.43 -17.16
N LEU A 183 18.77 -1.49 -16.23
CA LEU A 183 19.58 -1.57 -15.04
C LEU A 183 19.07 -2.78 -14.23
N THR A 184 19.67 -3.94 -14.44
CA THR A 184 19.44 -5.13 -13.64
C THR A 184 20.31 -5.06 -12.40
N LEU A 185 19.69 -5.29 -11.25
CA LEU A 185 20.20 -5.82 -9.98
C LEU A 185 21.74 -5.88 -9.83
N LYS A 186 22.44 -6.72 -10.60
CA LYS A 186 23.92 -6.88 -10.57
C LYS A 186 24.73 -5.63 -10.94
N LYS A 187 24.28 -4.81 -11.92
CA LYS A 187 24.93 -3.53 -12.32
C LYS A 187 24.44 -2.32 -11.50
N LYS A 188 23.38 -2.48 -10.70
CA LYS A 188 22.78 -1.42 -9.86
C LYS A 188 23.43 -1.27 -8.51
N VAL A 189 23.99 -2.34 -7.95
CA VAL A 189 24.77 -2.30 -6.71
C VAL A 189 26.02 -1.42 -6.88
N GLU A 190 26.66 -1.46 -8.05
CA GLU A 190 27.83 -0.62 -8.37
C GLU A 190 27.48 0.85 -8.68
N GLN A 191 26.27 1.13 -9.19
CA GLN A 191 25.91 2.46 -9.74
C GLN A 191 24.72 3.16 -9.04
N ARG A 192 24.18 2.62 -7.94
CA ARG A 192 23.15 3.20 -7.06
C ARG A 192 21.89 3.77 -7.75
N ILE A 193 21.31 3.15 -8.79
CA ILE A 193 20.04 3.63 -9.40
C ILE A 193 19.08 2.48 -9.82
N GLY A 194 17.95 2.30 -9.11
CA GLY A 194 16.63 1.81 -9.60
C GLY A 194 16.11 0.41 -9.17
N ASN A 195 14.79 0.17 -9.28
CA ASN A 195 13.96 -1.00 -8.85
C ASN A 195 14.01 -1.36 -7.35
N MET A 196 12.91 -1.08 -6.66
CA MET A 196 12.71 -1.37 -5.24
C MET A 196 11.53 -2.34 -5.09
N ARG A 197 11.71 -3.41 -4.31
CA ARG A 197 10.62 -4.13 -3.66
C ARG A 197 10.13 -3.20 -2.55
N ILE A 198 8.84 -2.92 -2.56
CA ILE A 198 8.20 -2.11 -1.52
C ILE A 198 7.29 -3.07 -0.76
N ASP A 199 7.72 -3.43 0.44
CA ASP A 199 6.90 -4.17 1.39
C ASP A 199 6.26 -3.16 2.34
N GLN A 200 4.92 -3.10 2.36
CA GLN A 200 4.16 -2.19 3.21
C GLN A 200 3.44 -2.98 4.29
N TYR A 201 3.87 -2.75 5.53
CA TYR A 201 3.26 -3.33 6.72
C TYR A 201 2.40 -2.28 7.42
N ARG A 202 1.25 -2.73 7.92
CA ARG A 202 0.34 -1.91 8.70
C ARG A 202 0.28 -2.50 10.10
N LEU A 203 0.78 -1.76 11.07
CA LEU A 203 0.55 -2.06 12.46
C LEU A 203 -0.81 -1.48 12.83
N LEU A 204 -1.75 -2.36 13.05
CA LEU A 204 -3.07 -2.02 13.57
C LEU A 204 -2.99 -2.02 15.10
N LEU A 205 -4.00 -1.44 15.76
CA LEU A 205 -4.23 -1.64 17.19
C LEU A 205 -3.29 -0.86 18.13
N PHE A 206 -3.01 0.41 17.85
CA PHE A 206 -2.71 1.31 18.97
C PHE A 206 -4.04 1.67 19.63
N ASP A 207 -4.16 1.40 20.92
CA ASP A 207 -5.30 1.88 21.69
C ASP A 207 -5.35 3.41 21.65
N PHE A 208 -6.54 3.96 21.90
CA PHE A 208 -6.75 5.39 21.97
C PHE A 208 -5.76 6.02 22.95
N ASP A 209 -5.09 7.09 22.53
CA ASP A 209 -4.05 7.80 23.30
C ASP A 209 -2.88 6.92 23.79
N ARG A 210 -2.59 5.80 23.12
CA ARG A 210 -1.44 4.94 23.46
C ARG A 210 -0.46 4.80 22.32
N ALA A 211 0.81 4.66 22.70
CA ALA A 211 1.91 4.31 21.81
C ALA A 211 2.46 2.90 22.08
N GLU A 212 1.94 2.14 23.05
CA GLU A 212 2.43 0.81 23.43
C GLU A 212 2.13 -0.26 22.36
N LEU A 213 3.04 -1.23 22.22
CA LEU A 213 2.93 -2.30 21.23
C LEU A 213 2.32 -3.56 21.83
N SER A 214 1.21 -4.02 21.25
CA SER A 214 0.58 -5.29 21.62
C SER A 214 1.46 -6.51 21.25
N PRO A 215 1.25 -7.69 21.87
CA PRO A 215 1.94 -8.93 21.49
C PRO A 215 1.74 -9.31 20.01
N LEU A 216 0.58 -8.98 19.43
CA LEU A 216 0.34 -9.14 17.99
C LEU A 216 1.29 -8.26 17.18
N ASN A 217 1.42 -6.98 17.57
CA ASN A 217 2.32 -6.06 16.90
C ASN A 217 3.78 -6.50 17.02
N GLN A 218 4.20 -7.13 18.13
CA GLN A 218 5.54 -7.70 18.26
C GLN A 218 5.81 -8.80 17.22
N LYS A 219 4.87 -9.72 16.99
CA LYS A 219 4.98 -10.74 15.92
C LYS A 219 4.99 -10.13 14.53
N ILE A 220 4.24 -9.06 14.30
CA ILE A 220 4.28 -8.35 13.01
C ILE A 220 5.64 -7.70 12.81
N LEU A 221 6.20 -7.08 13.84
CA LEU A 221 7.54 -6.50 13.81
C LEU A 221 8.61 -7.54 13.52
N GLU A 222 8.49 -8.77 14.02
CA GLU A 222 9.38 -9.87 13.64
C GLU A 222 9.32 -10.18 12.14
N MET A 223 8.12 -10.24 11.55
CA MET A 223 7.96 -10.40 10.11
C MET A 223 8.56 -9.23 9.32
N VAL A 224 8.42 -8.01 9.83
CA VAL A 224 9.07 -6.83 9.23
C VAL A 224 10.59 -6.97 9.30
N ARG A 225 11.16 -7.32 10.46
CA ARG A 225 12.61 -7.52 10.62
C ARG A 225 13.15 -8.58 9.65
N ALA A 226 12.42 -9.67 9.45
CA ALA A 226 12.79 -10.71 8.49
C ALA A 226 12.80 -10.22 7.02
N SER A 227 12.06 -9.16 6.69
CA SER A 227 12.01 -8.57 5.34
C SER A 227 13.15 -7.56 5.08
N ILE A 228 13.75 -7.01 6.13
CA ILE A 228 14.78 -5.98 6.06
C ILE A 228 16.12 -6.63 5.70
N THR A 229 16.79 -6.05 4.69
CA THR A 229 18.15 -6.40 4.29
C THR A 229 19.10 -5.23 4.54
N PRO A 230 20.44 -5.43 4.53
CA PRO A 230 21.41 -4.33 4.71
C PRO A 230 21.29 -3.18 3.71
N PHE A 231 20.61 -3.40 2.58
CA PHE A 231 20.39 -2.39 1.54
C PHE A 231 18.98 -1.76 1.61
N SER A 232 18.17 -2.18 2.58
CA SER A 232 16.79 -1.71 2.70
C SER A 232 16.73 -0.33 3.34
N ARG A 233 15.92 0.56 2.76
CA ARG A 233 15.52 1.81 3.38
C ARG A 233 14.18 1.60 4.08
N VAL A 234 14.11 1.87 5.38
CA VAL A 234 12.89 1.69 6.18
C VAL A 234 12.30 3.06 6.50
N ILE A 235 11.03 3.23 6.17
CA ILE A 235 10.27 4.46 6.44
C ILE A 235 9.14 4.11 7.39
N VAL A 236 9.06 4.80 8.53
CA VAL A 236 8.00 4.60 9.53
C VAL A 236 7.10 5.83 9.57
N LYS A 237 5.80 5.64 9.35
CA LYS A 237 4.82 6.72 9.26
C LYS A 237 3.69 6.48 10.24
N GLY A 238 3.54 7.35 11.22
CA GLY A 238 2.43 7.30 12.16
C GLY A 238 1.28 8.21 11.76
N TYR A 239 0.07 7.75 12.07
CA TYR A 239 -1.19 8.45 11.79
C TYR A 239 -2.09 8.40 13.03
N THR A 240 -2.97 9.38 13.16
CA THR A 240 -4.04 9.43 14.16
C THR A 240 -5.39 9.61 13.47
N ASP A 241 -6.46 9.43 14.23
CA ASP A 241 -7.79 9.86 13.80
C ASP A 241 -7.96 11.38 14.03
N ARG A 242 -9.18 11.87 13.81
CA ARG A 242 -9.57 13.27 14.04
C ARG A 242 -9.73 13.67 15.51
N VAL A 243 -9.61 12.74 16.46
CA VAL A 243 -9.88 13.03 17.87
C VAL A 243 -8.69 13.77 18.47
N GLY A 244 -8.93 14.96 19.00
CA GLY A 244 -7.88 15.84 19.54
C GLY A 244 -7.59 17.05 18.65
N ASN A 245 -6.56 17.82 19.00
CA ASN A 245 -6.11 18.95 18.17
C ASN A 245 -4.94 18.54 17.28
N TRP A 246 -4.67 19.32 16.24
CA TRP A 246 -3.65 18.99 15.24
C TRP A 246 -2.24 18.81 15.83
N GLU A 247 -1.81 19.68 16.74
CA GLU A 247 -0.46 19.64 17.32
C GLU A 247 -0.27 18.39 18.18
N TYR A 248 -1.26 18.10 19.02
CA TYR A 248 -1.30 16.88 19.82
C TYR A 248 -1.27 15.63 18.93
N ASN A 249 -2.12 15.56 17.91
CA ASN A 249 -2.17 14.43 16.99
C ASN A 249 -0.88 14.24 16.21
N LYS A 250 -0.23 15.34 15.80
CA LYS A 250 1.07 15.30 15.15
C LYS A 250 2.14 14.70 16.06
N ASN A 251 2.19 15.12 17.32
CA ASN A 251 3.14 14.60 18.30
C ASN A 251 2.86 13.12 18.63
N LEU A 252 1.61 12.75 18.94
CA LEU A 252 1.22 11.36 19.20
C LEU A 252 1.54 10.44 18.01
N SER A 253 1.26 10.88 16.78
CA SER A 253 1.58 10.11 15.58
C SER A 253 3.10 9.91 15.41
N ARG A 254 3.91 10.90 15.80
CA ARG A 254 5.37 10.80 15.77
C ARG A 254 5.88 9.85 16.85
N GLU A 255 5.41 10.00 18.09
CA GLU A 255 5.78 9.11 19.21
C GLU A 255 5.48 7.63 18.91
N ARG A 256 4.32 7.36 18.30
CA ARG A 256 3.97 6.01 17.82
C ARG A 256 4.97 5.48 16.79
N ALA A 257 5.37 6.31 15.83
CA ALA A 257 6.35 5.94 14.81
C ALA A 257 7.74 5.70 15.42
N GLU A 258 8.14 6.51 16.41
CA GLU A 258 9.41 6.36 17.13
C GLU A 258 9.41 5.12 18.03
N ASN A 259 8.28 4.77 18.68
CA ASN A 259 8.20 3.52 19.44
C ASN A 259 8.31 2.30 18.53
N VAL A 260 7.65 2.33 17.37
CA VAL A 260 7.81 1.29 16.35
C VAL A 260 9.25 1.17 15.87
N TRP A 261 9.95 2.29 15.67
CA TRP A 261 11.37 2.28 15.31
C TRP A 261 12.23 1.62 16.38
N ARG A 262 12.08 2.03 17.64
CA ARG A 262 12.79 1.44 18.79
C ARG A 262 12.53 -0.06 18.88
N ALA A 263 11.30 -0.49 18.67
CA ALA A 263 10.96 -1.91 18.67
C ALA A 263 11.53 -2.67 17.47
N LEU A 264 11.70 -2.05 16.30
CA LEU A 264 12.33 -2.67 15.14
C LEU A 264 13.83 -2.87 15.34
N PHE A 265 14.54 -1.82 15.77
CA PHE A 265 16.00 -1.75 15.73
C PHE A 265 16.69 -1.83 17.09
N GLY A 266 15.95 -1.70 18.19
CA GLY A 266 16.52 -1.69 19.55
C GLY A 266 17.33 -0.43 19.88
N MET A 267 17.15 0.66 19.13
CA MET A 267 17.88 1.91 19.29
C MET A 267 16.97 3.13 19.12
N GLU A 268 17.38 4.25 19.70
CA GLU A 268 16.71 5.54 19.50
C GLU A 268 16.86 6.00 18.04
N PRO A 269 15.83 6.64 17.47
CA PRO A 269 15.91 7.20 16.14
C PRO A 269 16.82 8.42 16.09
N SER A 270 17.57 8.54 14.98
CA SER A 270 18.38 9.71 14.66
C SER A 270 17.63 10.68 13.75
N GLU A 271 18.11 11.92 13.63
CA GLU A 271 17.53 12.92 12.71
C GLU A 271 17.56 12.51 11.23
N ASN A 272 18.44 11.57 10.86
CA ASN A 272 18.58 11.09 9.50
C ASN A 272 17.64 9.92 9.16
N ASP A 273 16.93 9.37 10.15
CA ASP A 273 16.01 8.26 9.96
C ASP A 273 14.66 8.74 9.40
N ASP A 274 14.06 7.94 8.52
CA ASP A 274 12.81 8.30 7.85
C ASP A 274 11.58 8.02 8.73
N ILE A 275 11.43 8.79 9.80
CA ILE A 275 10.32 8.70 10.74
C ILE A 275 9.45 9.95 10.63
N LYS A 276 8.14 9.75 10.43
CA LYS A 276 7.20 10.86 10.21
C LYS A 276 5.89 10.65 10.95
N GLY A 277 5.53 11.63 11.77
CA GLY A 277 4.18 11.80 12.29
C GLY A 277 3.33 12.64 11.34
N PHE A 278 2.29 12.06 10.76
CA PHE A 278 1.36 12.75 9.84
C PHE A 278 0.13 13.33 10.56
N GLY A 279 -0.02 13.09 11.87
CA GLY A 279 -1.18 13.48 12.65
C GLY A 279 -2.49 12.94 12.07
N GLN A 280 -3.54 13.76 12.17
CA GLN A 280 -4.92 13.44 11.80
C GLN A 280 -5.19 13.43 10.28
N THR A 281 -4.28 12.85 9.50
CA THR A 281 -4.49 12.69 8.05
C THR A 281 -5.58 11.66 7.81
N GLU A 282 -6.63 12.08 7.09
CA GLU A 282 -7.79 11.23 6.81
C GLU A 282 -7.46 10.17 5.75
N LEU A 283 -7.11 8.96 6.22
CA LEU A 283 -6.87 7.79 5.37
C LEU A 283 -8.16 7.01 5.09
N TYR A 284 -9.12 7.12 5.99
CA TYR A 284 -10.42 6.46 6.00
C TYR A 284 -11.47 7.41 6.56
N ASP A 285 -12.74 7.16 6.23
CA ASP A 285 -13.88 7.94 6.71
C ASP A 285 -13.93 8.01 8.24
N ASN A 286 -13.62 9.18 8.81
CA ASN A 286 -13.57 9.37 10.27
C ASN A 286 -14.96 9.49 10.92
N ASP A 287 -16.04 9.56 10.14
CA ASP A 287 -17.41 9.57 10.69
C ASP A 287 -17.83 8.17 11.16
N ARG A 288 -17.11 7.13 10.74
CA ARG A 288 -17.31 5.74 11.19
C ARG A 288 -16.28 5.32 12.26
N PRO A 289 -16.69 4.59 13.31
CA PRO A 289 -15.75 4.08 14.31
C PRO A 289 -14.67 3.18 13.70
N GLU A 290 -15.00 2.39 12.68
CA GLU A 290 -14.04 1.55 11.96
C GLU A 290 -13.00 2.39 11.21
N GLY A 291 -13.43 3.49 10.58
CA GLY A 291 -12.51 4.35 9.84
C GLY A 291 -11.55 5.10 10.75
N ARG A 292 -12.01 5.58 11.91
CA ARG A 292 -11.14 6.13 12.96
C ARG A 292 -10.14 5.08 13.45
N PHE A 293 -10.60 3.87 13.71
CA PHE A 293 -9.74 2.75 14.10
C PHE A 293 -8.65 2.46 13.06
N PHE A 294 -8.97 2.51 11.76
CA PHE A 294 -8.00 2.33 10.68
C PHE A 294 -7.07 3.53 10.46
N CYS A 295 -7.45 4.74 10.88
CA CYS A 295 -6.58 5.91 10.85
C CYS A 295 -5.53 5.90 11.97
N ARG A 296 -5.81 5.28 13.13
CA ARG A 296 -4.84 5.07 14.21
C ARG A 296 -3.87 3.93 13.91
N THR A 297 -2.99 4.16 12.95
CA THR A 297 -2.08 3.13 12.44
C THR A 297 -0.66 3.66 12.26
N VAL A 298 0.31 2.74 12.29
CA VAL A 298 1.67 3.01 11.84
C VAL A 298 1.96 2.17 10.62
N PHE A 299 2.36 2.84 9.54
CA PHE A 299 2.87 2.18 8.35
C PHE A 299 4.38 2.01 8.44
N ILE A 300 4.85 0.80 8.16
CA ILE A 300 6.26 0.55 7.93
C ILE A 300 6.41 0.23 6.44
N VAL A 301 7.20 1.03 5.75
CA VAL A 301 7.51 0.83 4.34
C VAL A 301 8.97 0.39 4.25
N VAL A 302 9.19 -0.86 3.91
CA VAL A 302 10.52 -1.41 3.66
C VAL A 302 10.77 -1.34 2.17
N GLN A 303 11.76 -0.55 1.78
CA GLN A 303 12.17 -0.36 0.41
C GLN A 303 13.50 -1.08 0.19
N THR A 304 13.43 -2.28 -0.37
CA THR A 304 14.61 -3.09 -0.63
C THR A 304 14.95 -3.00 -2.11
N PRO A 305 16.16 -2.58 -2.49
CA PRO A 305 16.65 -2.78 -3.86
C PRO A 305 16.53 -4.28 -4.19
N VAL A 306 15.76 -4.61 -5.23
CA VAL A 306 15.60 -6.01 -5.63
C VAL A 306 16.97 -6.52 -6.09
N GLN A 307 17.32 -7.77 -5.77
CA GLN A 307 18.52 -8.48 -6.23
C GLN A 307 18.27 -9.30 -7.49
#